data_AF-A0A3R9QSE7-F1
#
_entry.id   AF-A0A3R9QSE7-F1
#
_cell.length_a   1.000
_cell.length_b   1.000
_cell.length_c   1.000
_cell.angle_alpha   90.00
_cell.angle_beta   90.00
_cell.angle_gamma   90.00
#
_symmetry.space_group_name_H-M   'P 1'
#
loop_
_entity.id
_entity.type
_entity.pdbx_description
1 polymer ?
#
loop_
_entity_poly.entity_id
_entity_poly.type
_entity_poly.pdbx_seq_one_letter_code
_entity_poly.pdbx_strand_id
1 'polypeptide(L)'
;MAGRIYRARECLKYGRSVLVSRPCIKLKVMNAKLEEYPEELSFYVDTGFEGAILVTEDVYRFLKWERCLGSTGEPIHPFLGPS
;
A
#
# COMPACT_ATOMS: atom_id res chain seq x y z
N MET A 1 -41.22 -26.81 -18.48
CA MET A 1 -39.81 -26.97 -18.07
C MET A 1 -38.96 -27.20 -19.32
N ALA A 2 -38.32 -26.17 -19.86
CA ALA A 2 -37.43 -26.30 -21.01
C ALA A 2 -35.99 -26.47 -20.50
N GLY A 3 -35.49 -27.71 -20.49
CA GLY A 3 -34.12 -28.01 -20.06
C GLY A 3 -33.12 -27.39 -21.03
N ARG A 4 -32.20 -26.56 -20.51
CA ARG A 4 -31.10 -26.01 -21.30
C ARG A 4 -30.09 -27.14 -21.62
N ILE A 5 -30.02 -27.56 -22.88
CA ILE A 5 -29.02 -28.49 -23.40
C ILE A 5 -27.81 -27.68 -23.88
N TYR A 6 -27.04 -27.11 -22.95
CA TYR A 6 -25.74 -26.53 -23.31
C TYR A 6 -24.68 -27.24 -22.46
N ARG A 7 -23.93 -28.14 -23.11
CA ARG A 7 -22.78 -28.82 -22.51
C ARG A 7 -21.54 -28.07 -22.99
N ALA A 8 -20.86 -27.36 -22.09
CA ALA A 8 -19.59 -26.73 -22.41
C ALA A 8 -18.61 -27.82 -22.89
N ARG A 9 -18.26 -27.80 -24.19
CA ARG A 9 -17.39 -28.81 -24.81
C ARG A 9 -15.92 -28.54 -24.50
N GLU A 10 -15.55 -27.27 -24.36
CA GLU A 10 -14.17 -26.85 -24.19
C GLU A 10 -14.11 -25.73 -23.17
N CYS A 11 -13.42 -25.96 -22.05
CA CYS A 11 -13.00 -24.87 -21.19
C CYS A 11 -11.94 -24.08 -21.94
N LEU A 12 -12.13 -22.76 -22.10
CA LEU A 12 -11.07 -21.86 -22.54
C LEU A 12 -9.90 -22.02 -21.56
N LYS A 13 -8.87 -22.75 -21.99
CA LYS A 13 -7.60 -22.80 -21.26
C LYS A 13 -6.97 -21.44 -21.50
N TYR A 14 -7.06 -20.55 -20.50
CA TYR A 14 -6.20 -19.38 -20.45
C TYR A 14 -4.77 -19.87 -20.71
N GLY A 15 -4.14 -19.38 -21.78
CA GLY A 15 -2.78 -19.77 -22.15
C GLY A 15 -1.87 -19.64 -20.94
N ARG A 16 -0.84 -20.49 -20.84
CA ARG A 16 0.11 -20.48 -19.72
C ARG A 16 0.49 -19.03 -19.42
N SER A 17 0.02 -18.50 -18.30
CA SER A 17 0.41 -17.17 -17.87
C SER A 17 1.91 -17.21 -17.69
N VAL A 18 2.62 -16.41 -18.47
CA VAL A 18 4.03 -16.14 -18.17
C VAL A 18 3.99 -15.47 -16.82
N LEU A 19 4.52 -16.15 -15.79
CA LEU A 19 4.72 -15.55 -14.48
C LEU A 19 5.78 -14.47 -14.63
N VAL A 20 5.34 -13.29 -15.04
CA VAL A 20 6.17 -12.10 -15.09
C VAL A 20 6.46 -11.67 -13.66
N SER A 21 7.68 -11.21 -13.41
CA SER A 21 8.05 -10.64 -12.12
C SER A 21 7.08 -9.53 -11.75
N ARG A 22 6.67 -9.48 -10.48
CA ARG A 22 5.78 -8.42 -9.99
C ARG A 22 6.43 -7.05 -10.29
N PRO A 23 5.69 -6.10 -10.88
CA PRO A 23 6.21 -4.76 -11.12
C PRO A 23 6.60 -4.10 -9.80
N CYS A 24 7.82 -3.55 -9.75
CA CYS A 24 8.34 -2.79 -8.61
C CYS A 24 8.59 -1.34 -9.03
N ILE A 25 8.24 -0.39 -8.17
CA ILE A 25 8.58 1.02 -8.32
C ILE A 25 9.53 1.41 -7.18
N LYS A 26 10.54 2.22 -7.50
CA LYS A 26 11.39 2.88 -6.52
C LYS A 26 10.94 4.32 -6.34
N LEU A 27 10.74 4.73 -5.09
CA LEU A 27 10.29 6.07 -4.74
C LEU A 27 11.33 6.74 -3.84
N LYS A 28 11.63 8.00 -4.17
CA LYS A 28 12.32 8.92 -3.26
C LYS A 28 11.24 9.65 -2.46
N VAL A 29 11.27 9.50 -1.14
CA VAL A 29 10.20 9.97 -0.27
C VAL A 29 10.66 11.17 0.54
N MET A 30 9.78 12.17 0.65
CA MET A 30 10.00 13.37 1.44
C MET A 30 8.99 13.45 2.58
N ASN A 31 9.40 13.96 3.73
CA ASN A 31 8.48 14.24 4.83
C ASN A 31 7.79 15.61 4.65
N ALA A 32 6.90 15.96 5.57
CA ALA A 32 6.19 17.24 5.55
C ALA A 32 7.10 18.48 5.75
N LYS A 33 8.36 18.28 6.18
CA LYS A 33 9.43 19.30 6.29
C LYS A 33 10.18 19.51 4.98
N LEU A 34 9.86 18.74 3.93
CA LEU A 34 10.63 18.64 2.69
C LEU A 34 12.04 18.08 2.89
N GLU A 35 12.27 17.31 3.96
CA GLU A 35 13.50 16.53 4.12
C GLU A 35 13.34 15.20 3.35
N GLU A 36 14.44 14.71 2.78
CA GLU A 36 14.48 13.47 2.03
C GLU A 36 14.84 12.28 2.93
N TYR A 37 14.18 11.14 2.73
CA TYR A 37 14.61 9.90 3.37
C TYR A 37 15.94 9.44 2.74
N PRO A 38 16.93 8.96 3.52
CA PRO A 38 18.26 8.64 3.01
C PRO A 38 18.27 7.47 2.01
N GLU A 39 17.28 6.58 2.08
CA GLU A 39 17.19 5.39 1.23
C GLU A 39 16.03 5.49 0.21
N GLU A 40 16.19 4.84 -0.93
CA GLU A 40 15.09 4.65 -1.89
C GLU A 40 14.18 3.50 -1.42
N LEU A 41 12.87 3.76 -1.38
CA LEU A 41 11.90 2.75 -0.99
C LEU A 41 11.36 2.03 -2.21
N SER A 42 11.43 0.69 -2.20
CA SER A 42 10.90 -0.15 -3.26
C SER A 42 9.53 -0.72 -2.89
N PHE A 43 8.52 -0.48 -3.73
CA PHE A 43 7.16 -0.98 -3.54
C PHE A 43 6.71 -1.84 -4.72
N TYR A 44 5.98 -2.90 -4.44
CA TYR A 44 5.26 -3.64 -5.47
C TYR A 44 4.05 -2.85 -5.93
N VAL A 45 3.84 -2.77 -7.24
CA VAL A 45 2.63 -2.17 -7.81
C VAL A 45 1.51 -3.19 -7.73
N ASP A 46 0.57 -2.93 -6.84
CA ASP A 46 -0.65 -3.72 -6.72
C ASP A 46 -1.84 -2.88 -7.16
N THR A 47 -2.32 -3.12 -8.38
CA THR A 47 -3.49 -2.43 -8.94
C THR A 47 -4.81 -2.87 -8.31
N GLY A 48 -4.80 -3.94 -7.50
CA GLY A 48 -5.98 -4.44 -6.79
C GLY A 48 -6.06 -3.99 -5.33
N PHE A 49 -5.05 -3.27 -4.84
CA PHE A 49 -4.97 -2.81 -3.45
C PHE A 49 -5.20 -1.30 -3.35
N GLU A 50 -6.26 -0.91 -2.65
CA GLU A 50 -6.64 0.50 -2.43
C GLU A 50 -6.33 1.01 -1.01
N GLY A 51 -5.57 0.24 -0.23
CA GLY A 51 -5.32 0.50 1.19
C GLY A 51 -4.03 1.27 1.50
N ALA A 52 -3.75 1.41 2.80
CA ALA A 52 -2.51 2.00 3.28
C ALA A 52 -1.31 1.09 2.95
N ILE A 53 -0.24 1.70 2.45
CA ILE A 53 1.02 0.99 2.19
C ILE A 53 1.70 0.73 3.53
N LEU A 54 2.00 -0.54 3.80
CA LEU A 54 2.77 -0.93 4.98
C LEU A 54 4.23 -0.54 4.78
N VAL A 55 4.80 0.16 5.75
CA VAL A 55 6.19 0.60 5.77
C VAL A 55 6.87 0.14 7.06
N THR A 56 8.20 0.16 7.10
CA THR A 56 8.94 -0.11 8.33
C THR A 56 8.68 0.96 9.37
N GLU A 57 8.94 0.65 10.63
CA GLU A 57 8.77 1.59 11.73
C GLU A 57 9.62 2.86 11.55
N ASP A 58 10.85 2.71 11.04
CA ASP A 58 11.76 3.84 10.80
C ASP A 58 11.21 4.81 9.75
N VAL A 59 10.70 4.27 8.63
CA VAL A 59 10.06 5.06 7.57
C VAL A 59 8.79 5.72 8.10
N TYR A 60 8.00 4.98 8.89
CA TYR A 60 6.80 5.52 9.50
C TYR A 60 7.11 6.70 10.43
N ARG A 61 8.11 6.57 11.31
CA ARG A 61 8.55 7.64 12.21
C ARG A 61 9.06 8.86 11.45
N PHE A 62 9.78 8.65 10.35
CA PHE A 62 10.23 9.75 9.48
C PHE A 62 9.06 10.51 8.82
N LEU A 63 8.05 9.77 8.36
CA LEU A 63 6.86 10.35 7.72
C LEU A 63 5.87 10.95 8.73
N LYS A 64 5.84 10.41 9.95
CA LYS A 64 5.00 10.87 11.03
C LYS A 64 5.49 12.23 11.50
N TRP A 65 4.92 13.25 10.88
CA TRP A 65 5.09 14.63 11.27
C TRP A 65 4.43 14.88 12.64
N GLU A 66 5.21 15.10 13.68
CA GLU A 66 4.72 15.50 15.01
C GLU A 66 4.20 16.94 14.99
N ARG A 67 3.04 17.16 14.37
CA ARG A 67 2.28 18.43 14.51
C ARG A 67 1.40 18.40 15.76
N CYS A 68 1.98 18.02 16.88
CA CYS A 68 1.22 17.89 18.12
C CYS A 68 2.05 18.36 19.31
N LEU A 69 2.83 19.43 19.15
CA LEU A 69 3.14 20.30 20.27
C LEU A 69 1.93 21.20 20.52
N GLY A 70 0.97 20.68 21.30
CA GLY A 70 0.26 21.56 22.22
C GLY A 70 1.30 22.23 23.12
N SER A 71 0.97 23.40 23.67
CA SER A 71 1.83 24.24 24.51
C SER A 71 2.44 23.54 25.75
N THR A 72 2.18 22.24 25.95
CA THR A 72 2.57 21.42 27.11
C THR A 72 3.55 20.28 26.79
N GLY A 73 3.94 20.04 25.54
CA GLY A 73 5.05 19.12 25.23
C GLY A 73 4.74 17.61 25.29
N GLU A 74 3.49 17.17 25.18
CA GLU A 74 3.14 15.73 25.15
C GLU A 74 2.78 15.23 23.73
N PRO A 75 3.18 13.99 23.36
CA PRO A 75 2.89 13.42 22.04
C PRO A 75 1.41 13.02 21.94
N ILE A 76 0.67 13.66 21.04
CA ILE A 76 -0.70 13.24 20.72
C ILE A 76 -0.62 11.97 19.85
N HIS A 77 -1.10 10.85 20.40
CA HIS A 77 -1.29 9.61 19.64
C HIS A 77 -2.50 9.77 18.70
N PRO A 78 -2.33 9.64 17.37
CA PRO A 78 -3.41 9.88 16.40
C PRO A 78 -4.51 8.80 16.39
N PHE A 79 -4.42 7.75 17.22
CA PHE A 79 -5.32 6.59 17.19
C PHE A 79 -6.20 6.42 18.43
N LEU A 80 -6.03 7.24 19.47
CA LEU A 80 -6.93 7.26 20.61
C LEU A 80 -7.61 8.62 20.60
N GLY A 81 -8.83 8.66 20.06
CA GLY A 81 -9.72 9.80 20.26
C GLY A 81 -9.95 10.05 21.76
N PRO A 82 -10.36 11.27 22.14
CA PRO A 82 -10.57 11.60 23.54
C PRO A 82 -11.64 10.67 24.13
N SER A 83 -11.26 9.93 25.17
CA SER A 83 -12.15 9.20 26.06
C SER A 83 -12.82 10.13 27.07
#